data_AF-A0A8J7F421-F1
#
_entry.id   AF-A0A8J7F421-F1
#
_cell.length_a   1.000
_cell.length_b   1.000
_cell.length_c   1.000
_cell.angle_alpha   90.00
_cell.angle_beta   90.00
_cell.angle_gamma   90.00
#
_symmetry.space_group_name_H-M   'P 1'
#
loop_
_entity.id
_entity.type
_entity.pdbx_description
1 polymer ?
#
loop_
_entity_poly.entity_id
_entity_poly.type
_entity_poly.pdbx_seq_one_letter_code
_entity_poly.pdbx_strand_id
1 'polypeptide(L)'
;MINTLICTVGTSLFANFKYSQEEELKQAFTEKNWQKLTLLLLDKPNTERICGAEINSIARIYEKGFLSSLEKLVFGKKEINLRDDHGKDKLQNFAEKICNSPYVKKVVNSLPFNPKATNQIRRTKANGIVEFVLTWTDAGLRLCIETTGRNLAETNTIALHLQENYSK
;
A
#
# COMPACT_ATOMS: atom_id res chain seq x y z
N MET A 1 29.09 -6.77 -9.51
CA MET A 1 27.69 -6.70 -9.98
C MET A 1 26.95 -5.92 -8.91
N ILE A 2 26.26 -4.82 -9.25
CA ILE A 2 25.61 -3.99 -8.22
C ILE A 2 24.35 -4.72 -7.73
N ASN A 3 24.30 -4.97 -6.43
CA ASN A 3 23.18 -5.62 -5.77
C ASN A 3 22.15 -4.57 -5.32
N THR A 4 21.20 -4.22 -6.21
CA THR A 4 20.13 -3.27 -5.90
C THR A 4 18.85 -4.00 -5.51
N LEU A 5 18.30 -3.70 -4.34
CA LEU A 5 16.98 -4.15 -3.93
C LEU A 5 15.96 -3.02 -3.98
N ILE A 6 14.84 -3.27 -4.64
CA ILE A 6 13.71 -2.34 -4.74
C ILE A 6 12.52 -2.95 -4.01
N CYS A 7 12.00 -2.26 -3.00
CA CYS A 7 10.79 -2.67 -2.30
C CYS A 7 9.85 -1.49 -2.06
N THR A 8 8.56 -1.78 -2.05
CA THR A 8 7.53 -0.83 -1.59
C THR A 8 7.46 -0.86 -0.08
N VAL A 9 7.17 0.29 0.54
CA VAL A 9 6.91 0.35 1.98
C VAL A 9 5.42 0.09 2.21
N GLY A 10 5.10 -1.06 2.80
CA GLY A 10 3.77 -1.37 3.29
C GLY A 10 3.53 -0.92 4.73
N THR A 11 2.41 -1.35 5.30
CA THR A 11 1.99 -1.04 6.69
C THR A 11 2.20 -2.20 7.65
N SER A 12 2.83 -3.28 7.20
CA SER A 12 3.01 -4.53 7.95
C SER A 12 3.68 -4.29 9.31
N LEU A 13 4.73 -3.45 9.32
CA LEU A 13 5.47 -3.04 10.51
C LEU A 13 4.54 -2.41 11.56
N PHE A 14 3.72 -1.45 11.16
CA PHE A 14 2.82 -0.73 12.07
C PHE A 14 1.68 -1.62 12.55
N ALA A 15 1.16 -2.50 11.68
CA ALA A 15 0.17 -3.49 12.09
C ALA A 15 0.74 -4.42 13.16
N ASN A 16 1.98 -4.90 12.98
CA ASN A 16 2.63 -5.78 13.96
C ASN A 16 2.83 -5.09 15.31
N PHE A 17 3.19 -3.80 15.35
CA PHE A 17 3.28 -3.06 16.61
C PHE A 17 1.93 -2.90 17.30
N LYS A 18 0.90 -2.53 16.52
CA LYS A 18 -0.45 -2.30 17.04
C LYS A 18 -1.04 -3.55 17.71
N TYR A 19 -0.74 -4.73 17.17
CA TYR A 19 -1.24 -6.02 17.65
C TYR A 19 -0.19 -6.86 18.37
N SER A 20 0.94 -6.25 18.76
CA SER A 20 2.02 -6.95 19.46
C SER A 20 1.56 -7.43 20.84
N GLN A 21 2.04 -8.61 21.24
CA GLN A 21 1.91 -9.10 22.62
C GLN A 21 3.03 -8.55 23.52
N GLU A 22 4.03 -7.89 22.94
CA GLU A 22 5.09 -7.21 23.66
C GLU A 22 4.61 -5.82 24.08
N GLU A 23 4.18 -5.70 25.34
CA GLU A 23 3.52 -4.50 25.84
C GLU A 23 4.40 -3.25 25.70
N GLU A 24 5.72 -3.39 25.86
CA GLU A 24 6.65 -2.27 25.78
C GLU A 24 6.77 -1.69 24.34
N LEU A 25 6.82 -2.55 23.32
CA LEU A 25 6.80 -2.13 21.92
C LEU A 25 5.47 -1.47 21.55
N LYS A 26 4.37 -2.09 21.98
CA LYS A 26 3.01 -1.60 21.73
C LYS A 26 2.78 -0.24 22.39
N GLN A 27 3.27 -0.06 23.62
CA GLN A 27 3.22 1.21 24.34
C GLN A 27 4.05 2.28 23.63
N ALA A 28 5.32 1.98 23.29
CA ALA A 28 6.19 2.91 22.58
C ALA A 28 5.58 3.36 21.23
N PHE A 29 4.93 2.45 20.50
CA PHE A 29 4.22 2.77 19.27
C PHE A 29 2.99 3.65 19.52
N THR A 30 2.18 3.32 20.53
CA THR A 30 0.95 4.08 20.87
C THR A 30 1.28 5.51 21.30
N GLU A 31 2.37 5.68 22.05
CA GLU A 31 2.89 6.99 22.51
C GLU A 31 3.66 7.74 21.41
N LYS A 32 3.86 7.14 20.24
CA LYS A 32 4.70 7.67 19.14
C LYS A 32 6.14 7.97 19.60
N ASN A 33 6.66 7.20 20.55
CA ASN A 33 8.03 7.28 21.01
C ASN A 33 8.94 6.52 20.03
N TRP A 34 9.25 7.16 18.90
CA TRP A 34 10.00 6.54 17.80
C TRP A 34 11.42 6.13 18.20
N GLN A 35 12.05 6.88 19.09
CA GLN A 35 13.39 6.55 19.59
C GLN A 35 13.36 5.23 20.37
N LYS A 36 12.46 5.11 21.35
CA LYS A 36 12.31 3.87 22.13
C LYS A 36 11.91 2.70 21.24
N LEU A 37 10.96 2.92 20.34
CA LEU A 37 10.51 1.89 19.39
C LEU A 37 11.67 1.38 18.51
N THR A 38 12.55 2.28 18.06
CA THR A 38 13.73 1.94 17.25
C THR A 38 14.73 1.11 18.06
N LEU A 39 15.01 1.49 19.31
CA LEU A 39 15.92 0.73 20.17
C LEU A 39 15.40 -0.69 20.43
N LEU A 40 14.11 -0.82 20.75
CA LEU A 40 13.48 -2.13 20.96
C LEU A 40 13.50 -3.01 19.69
N LEU A 41 13.42 -2.40 18.50
CA LEU A 41 13.52 -3.11 17.23
C LEU A 41 14.95 -3.56 16.90
N LEU A 42 15.96 -2.77 17.29
CA LEU A 42 17.37 -3.12 17.05
C LEU A 42 17.80 -4.37 17.81
N ASP A 43 17.16 -4.65 18.94
CA ASP A 43 17.40 -5.86 19.75
C ASP A 43 16.73 -7.12 19.16
N LYS A 44 15.96 -6.98 18.06
CA LYS A 44 15.27 -8.10 17.40
C LYS A 44 16.03 -8.62 16.19
N PRO A 45 16.10 -9.95 15.97
CA PRO A 45 16.51 -10.51 14.70
C PRO A 45 15.64 -9.98 13.56
N ASN A 46 16.29 -9.55 12.47
CA ASN A 46 15.61 -8.98 11.29
C ASN A 46 14.65 -9.96 10.58
N THR A 47 14.64 -11.25 10.95
CA THR A 47 13.72 -12.28 10.46
C THR A 47 12.46 -12.43 11.30
N GLU A 48 12.39 -11.80 12.48
CA GLU A 48 11.20 -11.85 13.33
C GLU A 48 10.05 -11.05 12.72
N ARG A 49 8.83 -11.61 12.82
CA ARG A 49 7.63 -11.01 12.23
C ARG A 49 7.43 -9.56 12.67
N ILE A 50 7.82 -9.21 13.90
CA ILE A 50 7.67 -7.86 14.46
C ILE A 50 8.38 -6.78 13.63
N CYS A 51 9.46 -7.12 12.92
CA CYS A 51 10.22 -6.22 12.05
C CYS A 51 9.54 -5.92 10.71
N GLY A 52 8.39 -6.54 10.41
CA GLY A 52 7.63 -6.27 9.19
C GLY A 52 8.12 -7.05 7.96
N ALA A 53 7.21 -7.21 7.00
CA ALA A 53 7.40 -8.07 5.84
C ALA A 53 8.58 -7.66 4.97
N GLU A 54 8.79 -6.34 4.82
CA GLU A 54 9.87 -5.78 4.03
C GLU A 54 11.24 -6.13 4.61
N ILE A 55 11.47 -5.86 5.90
CA ILE A 55 12.74 -6.19 6.58
C ILE A 55 12.98 -7.70 6.57
N ASN A 56 11.94 -8.49 6.90
CA ASN A 56 12.05 -9.95 6.90
C ASN A 56 12.41 -10.52 5.53
N SER A 57 11.86 -9.94 4.46
CA SER A 57 12.17 -10.36 3.09
C SER A 57 13.62 -10.08 2.74
N ILE A 58 14.13 -8.88 3.08
CA ILE A 58 15.54 -8.51 2.86
C ILE A 58 16.48 -9.46 3.60
N ALA A 59 16.21 -9.71 4.88
CA ALA A 59 17.00 -10.61 5.71
C ALA A 59 17.07 -12.01 5.09
N ARG A 60 15.94 -12.57 4.65
CA ARG A 60 15.91 -13.90 4.01
C ARG A 60 16.61 -13.95 2.65
N ILE A 61 16.55 -12.88 1.87
CA ILE A 61 17.28 -12.80 0.59
C ILE A 61 18.79 -12.83 0.85
N TYR A 62 19.23 -12.09 1.87
CA TYR A 62 20.62 -12.08 2.31
C TYR A 62 21.07 -13.45 2.85
N GLU A 63 20.30 -14.06 3.75
CA GLU A 63 20.58 -15.40 4.30
C GLU A 63 20.70 -16.50 3.23
N LYS A 64 19.91 -16.40 2.16
CA LYS A 64 19.96 -17.34 1.02
C LYS A 64 21.14 -17.09 0.07
N GLY A 65 21.97 -16.07 0.33
CA GLY A 65 23.12 -15.74 -0.51
C GLY A 65 22.75 -15.13 -1.87
N PHE A 66 21.51 -14.70 -2.06
CA PHE A 66 21.10 -13.98 -3.28
C PHE A 66 21.67 -12.56 -3.33
N LEU A 67 22.06 -12.02 -2.16
CA LEU A 67 22.79 -10.77 -2.02
C LEU A 67 24.04 -11.04 -1.18
N SER A 68 25.22 -10.77 -1.74
CA SER A 68 26.49 -10.83 -1.01
C SER A 68 26.76 -9.59 -0.15
N SER A 69 26.09 -8.49 -0.50
CA SER A 69 26.17 -7.18 0.16
C SER A 69 24.94 -6.38 -0.22
N LEU A 70 24.45 -5.54 0.70
CA LEU A 70 23.40 -4.58 0.42
C LEU A 70 24.04 -3.23 0.10
N GLU A 71 24.34 -3.01 -1.18
CA GLU A 71 24.97 -1.76 -1.65
C GLU A 71 23.94 -0.62 -1.74
N LYS A 72 22.71 -0.94 -2.14
CA LYS A 72 21.63 0.04 -2.31
C LYS A 72 20.27 -0.55 -1.99
N LEU A 73 19.56 0.10 -1.05
CA LEU A 73 18.17 -0.18 -0.71
C LEU A 73 17.31 1.03 -1.07
N VAL A 74 16.24 0.82 -1.84
CA VAL A 74 15.32 1.88 -2.26
C VAL A 74 13.91 1.56 -1.76
N PHE A 75 13.39 2.44 -0.90
CA PHE A 75 12.03 2.39 -0.36
C PHE A 75 11.10 3.33 -1.13
N GLY A 76 10.00 2.81 -1.67
CA GLY A 76 8.97 3.61 -2.34
C GLY A 76 7.67 3.68 -1.54
N LYS A 77 7.17 4.89 -1.27
CA LYS A 77 5.79 5.12 -0.82
C LYS A 77 4.94 5.56 -2.01
N LYS A 78 3.75 4.97 -2.15
CA LYS A 78 2.81 5.37 -3.20
C LYS A 78 2.10 6.65 -2.81
N GLU A 79 1.99 7.56 -3.77
CA GLU A 79 1.30 8.84 -3.58
C GLU A 79 -0.22 8.61 -3.49
N ILE A 80 -0.86 9.28 -2.54
CA ILE A 80 -2.32 9.35 -2.43
C ILE A 80 -2.70 10.82 -2.38
N ASN A 81 -3.28 11.31 -3.47
CA ASN A 81 -3.79 12.66 -3.55
C ASN A 81 -5.32 12.60 -3.55
N LEU A 82 -5.97 13.25 -2.60
CA LEU A 82 -7.43 13.34 -2.50
C LEU A 82 -7.83 14.80 -2.32
N ARG A 83 -8.99 15.18 -2.87
CA ARG A 83 -9.58 16.50 -2.62
C ARG A 83 -10.07 16.59 -1.18
N ASP A 84 -10.21 17.82 -0.69
CA ASP A 84 -10.75 18.09 0.64
C ASP A 84 -12.28 18.24 0.56
N ASP A 85 -12.97 17.11 0.42
CA ASP A 85 -14.41 17.04 0.24
C ASP A 85 -15.08 15.99 1.16
N HIS A 86 -16.42 16.02 1.20
CA HIS A 86 -17.19 15.06 1.97
C HIS A 86 -16.92 13.62 1.48
N GLY A 87 -16.57 12.73 2.41
CA GLY A 87 -16.24 11.33 2.13
C GLY A 87 -14.74 11.05 1.96
N LYS A 88 -13.87 12.04 2.20
CA LYS A 88 -12.41 11.90 2.18
C LYS A 88 -11.90 10.78 3.10
N ASP A 89 -12.49 10.59 4.27
CA ASP A 89 -12.16 9.53 5.21
C ASP A 89 -12.33 8.13 4.59
N LYS A 90 -13.46 7.88 3.94
CA LYS A 90 -13.75 6.62 3.24
C LYS A 90 -12.83 6.43 2.04
N LEU A 91 -12.59 7.49 1.28
CA LEU A 91 -11.68 7.50 0.14
C LEU A 91 -10.23 7.24 0.56
N GLN A 92 -9.79 7.84 1.67
CA GLN A 92 -8.46 7.67 2.23
C GLN A 92 -8.24 6.21 2.67
N ASN A 93 -9.17 5.67 3.45
CA ASN A 93 -9.10 4.27 3.90
C ASN A 93 -9.02 3.28 2.73
N PHE A 94 -9.84 3.49 1.69
CA PHE A 94 -9.78 2.64 0.50
C PHE A 94 -8.51 2.87 -0.31
N ALA A 95 -8.04 4.11 -0.46
CA ALA A 95 -6.80 4.45 -1.15
C ALA A 95 -5.58 3.77 -0.50
N GLU A 96 -5.50 3.78 0.82
CA GLU A 96 -4.47 3.07 1.58
C GLU A 96 -4.56 1.55 1.36
N LYS A 97 -5.77 0.99 1.37
CA LYS A 97 -5.99 -0.44 1.09
C LYS A 97 -5.50 -0.80 -0.32
N ILE A 98 -5.97 -0.10 -1.34
CA ILE A 98 -5.70 -0.43 -2.75
C ILE A 98 -4.24 -0.17 -3.17
N CYS A 99 -3.56 0.77 -2.52
CA CYS A 99 -2.13 0.99 -2.70
C CYS A 99 -1.26 -0.21 -2.30
N ASN A 100 -1.77 -1.18 -1.54
CA ASN A 100 -1.06 -2.43 -1.28
C ASN A 100 -0.95 -3.33 -2.53
N SER A 101 -1.75 -3.09 -3.58
CA SER A 101 -1.65 -3.86 -4.83
C SER A 101 -0.37 -3.53 -5.59
N PRO A 102 0.42 -4.51 -6.05
CA PRO A 102 1.62 -4.25 -6.85
C PRO A 102 1.31 -3.57 -8.20
N TYR A 103 0.05 -3.65 -8.65
CA TYR A 103 -0.38 -3.06 -9.92
C TYR A 103 -0.78 -1.59 -9.83
N VAL A 104 -0.89 -1.05 -8.60
CA VAL A 104 -1.18 0.38 -8.37
C VAL A 104 0.13 1.14 -8.24
N LYS A 105 0.30 2.22 -9.01
CA LYS A 105 1.41 3.16 -8.85
C LYS A 105 1.07 4.24 -7.83
N LYS A 106 -0.11 4.85 -7.96
CA LYS A 106 -0.61 5.92 -7.09
C LYS A 106 -2.10 6.18 -7.25
N VAL A 107 -2.67 6.92 -6.30
CA VAL A 107 -4.00 7.53 -6.42
C VAL A 107 -3.82 8.98 -6.86
N VAL A 108 -4.30 9.28 -8.07
CA VAL A 108 -4.08 10.57 -8.76
C VAL A 108 -4.93 11.68 -8.15
N ASN A 109 -6.22 11.40 -7.92
CA ASN A 109 -7.16 12.30 -7.26
C ASN A 109 -8.44 11.55 -6.83
N SER A 110 -9.24 12.18 -5.98
CA SER A 110 -10.68 11.88 -5.90
C SER A 110 -11.42 12.55 -7.06
N LEU A 111 -12.53 11.92 -7.47
CA LEU A 111 -13.42 12.42 -8.51
C LEU A 111 -14.79 12.74 -7.88
N PRO A 112 -15.63 13.60 -8.51
CA PRO A 112 -16.98 13.87 -8.02
C PRO A 112 -17.75 12.56 -7.75
N PHE A 113 -18.70 12.56 -6.83
CA PHE A 113 -19.46 11.36 -6.50
C PHE A 113 -20.40 10.92 -7.67
N ASN A 114 -20.87 9.67 -7.65
CA ASN A 114 -21.74 9.06 -8.66
C ASN A 114 -22.75 8.09 -8.04
N PRO A 115 -23.85 8.60 -7.48
CA PRO A 115 -24.75 7.80 -6.64
C PRO A 115 -25.47 6.70 -7.42
N LYS A 116 -25.61 6.86 -8.74
CA LYS A 116 -26.32 5.92 -9.63
C LYS A 116 -25.40 4.83 -10.21
N ALA A 117 -24.12 4.82 -9.83
CA ALA A 117 -23.18 3.83 -10.33
C ALA A 117 -23.44 2.45 -9.72
N THR A 118 -23.68 1.46 -10.56
CA THR A 118 -23.80 0.05 -10.16
C THR A 118 -22.48 -0.71 -10.31
N ASN A 119 -21.61 -0.26 -11.22
CA ASN A 119 -20.30 -0.85 -11.48
C ASN A 119 -19.18 -0.05 -10.81
N GLN A 120 -18.21 -0.75 -10.24
CA GLN A 120 -17.05 -0.13 -9.59
C GLN A 120 -16.03 0.35 -10.61
N ILE A 121 -15.83 -0.37 -11.71
CA ILE A 121 -14.98 0.10 -12.81
C ILE A 121 -15.83 0.99 -13.70
N ARG A 122 -15.65 2.31 -13.59
CA ARG A 122 -16.38 3.27 -14.43
C ARG A 122 -15.75 3.44 -15.79
N ARG A 123 -14.42 3.55 -15.81
CA ARG A 123 -13.64 3.80 -17.03
C ARG A 123 -12.21 3.35 -16.84
N THR A 124 -11.61 2.85 -17.91
CA THR A 124 -10.18 2.60 -18.05
C THR A 124 -9.61 3.40 -19.22
N LYS A 125 -8.30 3.65 -19.18
CA LYS A 125 -7.57 4.31 -20.27
C LYS A 125 -6.31 3.53 -20.62
N ALA A 126 -5.83 3.68 -21.84
CA ALA A 126 -4.65 2.96 -22.33
C ALA A 126 -3.35 3.33 -21.58
N ASN A 127 -3.31 4.48 -20.91
CA ASN A 127 -2.18 4.94 -20.11
C ASN A 127 -2.21 4.46 -18.64
N GLY A 128 -2.90 3.36 -18.36
CA GLY A 128 -2.95 2.78 -17.01
C GLY A 128 -3.93 3.44 -16.04
N ILE A 129 -4.74 4.42 -16.48
CA ILE A 129 -5.72 5.08 -15.59
C ILE A 129 -6.98 4.22 -15.43
N VAL A 130 -7.43 4.06 -14.18
CA VAL A 130 -8.69 3.42 -13.79
C VAL A 130 -9.52 4.39 -12.95
N GLU A 131 -10.74 4.72 -13.39
CA GLU A 131 -11.74 5.41 -12.58
C GLU A 131 -12.54 4.37 -11.79
N PHE A 132 -12.33 4.35 -10.48
CA PHE A 132 -12.93 3.38 -9.56
C PHE A 132 -14.01 4.04 -8.71
N VAL A 133 -15.16 3.39 -8.58
CA VAL A 133 -16.32 3.84 -7.81
C VAL A 133 -16.52 2.93 -6.61
N LEU A 134 -16.65 3.52 -5.43
CA LEU A 134 -17.00 2.82 -4.20
C LEU A 134 -18.53 2.67 -4.16
N THR A 135 -19.06 1.71 -4.91
CA THR A 135 -20.51 1.47 -5.07
C THR A 135 -21.22 1.09 -3.76
N TRP A 136 -20.46 0.72 -2.73
CA TRP A 136 -20.98 0.46 -1.38
C TRP A 136 -21.12 1.72 -0.52
N THR A 137 -20.77 2.89 -1.06
CA THR A 137 -21.03 4.17 -0.39
C THR A 137 -22.29 4.80 -0.99
N ASP A 138 -23.18 5.34 -0.17
CA ASP A 138 -24.46 5.91 -0.63
C ASP A 138 -24.26 7.03 -1.66
N ALA A 139 -23.19 7.81 -1.50
CA ALA A 139 -22.83 8.86 -2.44
C ALA A 139 -22.25 8.33 -3.77
N GLY A 140 -21.74 7.09 -3.79
CA GLY A 140 -20.95 6.57 -4.91
C GLY A 140 -19.63 7.32 -5.06
N LEU A 141 -18.83 7.40 -3.99
CA LEU A 141 -17.53 8.08 -3.96
C LEU A 141 -16.59 7.49 -5.03
N ARG A 142 -15.70 8.31 -5.61
CA ARG A 142 -14.86 7.90 -6.75
C ARG A 142 -13.40 8.32 -6.63
N LEU A 143 -12.54 7.52 -7.24
CA LEU A 143 -11.09 7.68 -7.28
C LEU A 143 -10.58 7.54 -8.70
N CYS A 144 -9.50 8.25 -9.00
CA CYS A 144 -8.67 8.02 -10.17
C CYS A 144 -7.38 7.33 -9.74
N ILE A 145 -7.15 6.13 -10.25
CA ILE A 145 -6.00 5.29 -9.89
C ILE A 145 -5.10 5.17 -11.10
N GLU A 146 -3.80 5.41 -10.92
CA GLU A 146 -2.80 5.11 -11.93
C GLU A 146 -2.19 3.73 -11.67
N THR A 147 -2.21 2.88 -12.69
CA THR A 147 -1.76 1.49 -12.61
C THR A 147 -0.49 1.26 -13.43
N THR A 148 0.05 0.05 -13.33
CA THR A 148 1.17 -0.43 -14.15
C THR A 148 0.77 -0.78 -15.59
N GLY A 149 -0.51 -0.73 -15.94
CA GLY A 149 -0.98 -1.03 -17.30
C GLY A 149 -0.38 -0.11 -18.36
N ARG A 150 0.14 -0.69 -19.44
CA ARG A 150 0.82 0.03 -20.53
C ARG A 150 -0.06 0.25 -21.74
N ASN A 151 -1.18 -0.47 -21.82
CA ASN A 151 -2.18 -0.38 -22.87
C ASN A 151 -3.57 -0.68 -22.29
N LEU A 152 -4.62 -0.50 -23.10
CA LEU A 152 -5.99 -0.63 -22.62
C LEU A 152 -6.33 -2.05 -22.14
N ALA A 153 -5.81 -3.08 -22.81
CA ALA A 153 -6.06 -4.47 -22.43
C ALA A 153 -5.46 -4.77 -21.04
N GLU A 154 -4.20 -4.40 -20.82
CA GLU A 154 -3.55 -4.54 -19.51
C GLU A 154 -4.29 -3.73 -18.43
N THR A 155 -4.66 -2.48 -18.70
CA THR A 155 -5.41 -1.66 -17.75
C THR A 155 -6.75 -2.29 -17.39
N ASN A 156 -7.46 -2.89 -18.36
CA ASN A 156 -8.72 -3.59 -18.11
C ASN A 156 -8.52 -4.81 -17.21
N THR A 157 -7.51 -5.63 -17.48
CA THR A 157 -7.20 -6.81 -16.66
C THR A 157 -6.83 -6.39 -15.23
N ILE A 158 -6.01 -5.36 -15.07
CA ILE A 158 -5.66 -4.84 -13.74
C ILE A 158 -6.92 -4.29 -13.05
N ALA A 159 -7.78 -3.54 -13.74
CA ALA A 159 -9.01 -3.00 -13.16
C ALA A 159 -9.93 -4.10 -12.62
N LEU A 160 -10.10 -5.20 -13.38
CA LEU A 160 -10.87 -6.38 -12.96
C LEU A 160 -10.23 -7.06 -11.74
N HIS A 161 -8.91 -7.25 -11.75
CA HIS A 161 -8.19 -7.80 -10.60
C HIS A 161 -8.34 -6.93 -9.35
N LEU A 162 -8.22 -5.60 -9.48
CA LEU A 162 -8.43 -4.66 -8.38
C LEU A 162 -9.88 -4.72 -7.88
N GLN A 163 -10.84 -4.83 -8.78
CA GLN A 163 -12.23 -5.02 -8.42
C GLN A 163 -12.40 -6.30 -7.58
N GLU A 164 -11.92 -7.44 -8.06
CA GLU A 164 -12.08 -8.72 -7.36
C GLU A 164 -11.44 -8.72 -5.96
N ASN A 165 -10.25 -8.13 -5.80
CA ASN A 165 -9.46 -8.25 -4.56
C ASN A 165 -9.71 -7.13 -3.54
N TYR A 166 -10.26 -5.99 -3.98
CA TYR A 166 -10.42 -4.82 -3.12
C TYR A 166 -11.87 -4.37 -2.96
N SER A 167 -12.80 -4.92 -3.74
CA SER A 167 -14.23 -4.68 -3.54
C SER A 167 -14.69 -5.26 -2.22
N LYS A 168 -15.01 -4.35 -1.28
CA LYS A 168 -15.42 -4.67 0.09
C LYS A 168 -14.30 -5.38 0.88
#